data_AF-A0A8F4FTN3-F1
#
_entry.id   AF-A0A8F4FTN3-F1
#
_cell.length_a   1.000
_cell.length_b   1.000
_cell.length_c   1.000
_cell.angle_alpha   90.00
_cell.angle_beta   90.00
_cell.angle_gamma   90.00
#
_symmetry.space_group_name_H-M   'P 1'
#
loop_
_entity.id
_entity.type
_entity.pdbx_description
1 polymer ?
#
loop_
_entity_poly.entity_id
_entity_poly.type
_entity_poly.pdbx_seq_one_letter_code
_entity_poly.pdbx_strand_id
1 'polypeptide(L)' 'MGSRRITADDVRATTFRSVRRGYAHDPVDDLLDAAVAEIEAGRSPAHLVPASLPVAWRGYRPDEVDALLSRLLE' A
#
# COMPACT_ATOMS: atom_id res chain seq x y z
N MET A 1 4.36 -18.87 12.19
CA MET A 1 4.21 -17.69 13.07
C MET A 1 3.12 -16.85 12.43
N GLY A 2 2.08 -16.48 13.20
CA GLY A 2 0.75 -16.15 12.68
C GLY A 2 0.73 -15.10 11.57
N SER A 3 -0.03 -15.38 10.51
CA SER A 3 -0.47 -14.43 9.50
C SER A 3 -1.35 -13.39 10.19
N ARG A 4 -0.73 -12.41 10.83
CA ARG A 4 -1.47 -11.27 11.39
C ARG A 4 -1.89 -10.45 10.18
N ARG A 5 -3.18 -10.54 9.84
CA ARG A 5 -3.78 -9.66 8.83
C ARG A 5 -3.41 -8.22 9.17
N ILE A 6 -2.92 -7.52 8.16
CA ILE A 6 -2.59 -6.11 8.26
C ILE A 6 -3.83 -5.32 8.69
N THR A 7 -3.65 -4.38 9.62
CA THR A 7 -4.73 -3.49 10.09
C THR A 7 -4.54 -2.08 9.53
N ALA A 8 -5.60 -1.27 9.57
CA ALA A 8 -5.55 0.14 9.18
C ALA A 8 -4.41 0.92 9.87
N ASP A 9 -4.19 0.64 11.15
CA ASP A 9 -3.09 1.24 11.92
C ASP A 9 -1.70 0.82 11.39
N ASP A 10 -1.52 -0.44 10.99
CA ASP A 10 -0.25 -0.95 10.43
C ASP A 10 0.05 -0.33 9.05
N VAL A 11 -1.00 -0.12 8.23
CA VAL A 11 -0.89 0.62 6.96
C VAL A 11 -0.48 2.08 7.22
N ARG A 12 -1.13 2.76 8.18
CA ARG A 12 -0.80 4.16 8.54
C ARG A 12 0.58 4.31 9.19
N ALA A 13 1.03 3.30 9.94
CA ALA A 13 2.36 3.27 10.56
C ALA A 13 3.47 2.93 9.56
N THR A 14 3.12 2.35 8.40
CA THR A 14 4.09 2.03 7.36
C THR A 14 4.68 3.30 6.75
N THR A 15 6.01 3.38 6.77
CA THR A 15 6.75 4.48 6.15
C THR A 15 7.56 3.96 4.99
N PHE A 16 7.33 4.50 3.79
CA PHE A 16 8.08 4.10 2.59
C PHE A 16 9.26 5.05 2.34
N ARG A 17 10.39 4.49 1.93
CA ARG A 17 11.52 5.30 1.48
C ARG A 17 11.26 5.88 0.09
N SER A 18 11.44 7.19 -0.03
CA SER A 18 11.40 7.89 -1.32
C SER A 18 12.68 7.66 -2.14
N VAL A 19 12.54 7.38 -3.44
CA VAL A 19 13.62 7.18 -4.41
C VAL A 19 13.41 7.98 -5.69
N ARG A 20 14.50 8.23 -6.43
CA ARG A 20 14.50 8.96 -7.72
C ARG A 20 13.81 8.21 -8.87
N ARG A 21 13.34 6.99 -8.66
CA ARG A 21 12.54 6.22 -9.62
C ARG A 21 11.77 5.15 -8.85
N GLY A 22 10.46 5.33 -8.73
CA GLY A 22 9.61 4.48 -7.92
C GLY A 22 8.13 4.69 -8.23
N TYR A 23 7.24 4.07 -7.48
CA TYR A 23 5.81 4.29 -7.64
C TYR A 23 5.45 5.73 -7.27
N ALA A 24 4.61 6.37 -8.08
CA ALA A 24 4.20 7.74 -7.84
C ALA A 24 3.53 7.87 -6.45
N HIS A 25 3.89 8.91 -5.70
CA HIS A 25 3.37 9.13 -4.35
C HIS A 25 1.85 9.30 -4.36
N ASP A 26 1.33 10.15 -5.25
CA ASP A 26 -0.10 10.48 -5.36
C ASP A 26 -1.01 9.25 -5.45
N PRO A 27 -0.85 8.33 -6.42
CA PRO A 27 -1.70 7.15 -6.51
C PRO A 27 -1.41 6.10 -5.44
N VAL A 28 -0.22 6.08 -4.84
CA VAL A 28 0.07 5.17 -3.72
C VAL A 28 -0.62 5.67 -2.46
N ASP A 29 -0.57 6.97 -2.18
CA ASP A 29 -1.20 7.57 -1.01
C ASP A 29 -2.73 7.42 -1.05
N ASP A 30 -3.34 7.69 -2.21
CA ASP A 30 -4.78 7.50 -2.46
C ASP A 30 -5.20 6.04 -2.25
N LEU A 31 -4.41 5.09 -2.78
CA LEU A 31 -4.65 3.66 -2.58
C LEU A 31 -4.59 3.27 -1.10
N LEU A 32 -3.63 3.79 -0.35
CA LEU A 32 -3.46 3.47 1.07
C LEU A 32 -4.59 4.05 1.91
N ASP A 33 -5.04 5.28 1.62
CA ASP A 33 -6.18 5.90 2.30
C ASP A 33 -7.47 5.09 2.07
N ALA A 34 -7.74 4.72 0.80
CA ALA A 34 -8.86 3.87 0.45
C ALA A 34 -8.76 2.47 1.10
N ALA A 35 -7.56 1.88 1.12
CA ALA A 35 -7.33 0.58 1.75
C ALA A 35 -7.61 0.63 3.25
N VAL A 36 -7.17 1.69 3.92
CA VAL A 36 -7.46 1.94 5.34
C VAL A 36 -8.95 2.05 5.57
N ALA A 37 -9.68 2.85 4.77
CA ALA A 37 -11.12 3.00 4.90
C ALA A 37 -11.87 1.65 4.77
N GLU A 38 -11.45 0.79 3.84
CA GLU A 38 -12.04 -0.55 3.67
C GLU A 38 -11.74 -1.47 4.85
N ILE A 39 -10.50 -1.48 5.35
CA ILE A 39 -10.12 -2.27 6.54
C ILE A 39 -10.91 -1.80 7.77
N GLU A 40 -11.05 -0.47 7.96
CA GLU A 40 -11.86 0.10 9.05
C GLU A 40 -13.35 -0.27 8.91
N ALA A 41 -13.84 -0.39 7.67
CA ALA A 41 -15.18 -0.89 7.37
C ALA A 41 -15.33 -2.42 7.52
N GLY A 42 -14.26 -3.15 7.86
CA GLY A 42 -14.24 -4.61 7.97
C GLY A 42 -14.28 -5.34 6.62
N ARG A 43 -13.98 -4.64 5.52
CA ARG A 43 -13.87 -5.19 4.16
C ARG A 43 -12.41 -5.46 3.81
N SER A 44 -12.20 -6.23 2.74
CA SER A 44 -10.86 -6.50 2.22
C SER A 44 -10.49 -5.43 1.17
N PRO A 45 -9.36 -4.73 1.33
CA PRO A 45 -8.89 -3.73 0.37
C PRO A 45 -8.25 -4.35 -0.89
N ALA A 46 -8.19 -5.69 -0.98
CA ALA A 46 -7.61 -6.41 -2.11
C ALA A 46 -8.17 -5.97 -3.47
N HIS A 47 -9.43 -5.53 -3.51
CA HIS A 47 -10.07 -5.08 -4.75
C HIS A 47 -9.62 -3.67 -5.21
N LEU A 48 -9.02 -2.88 -4.31
CA LEU A 48 -8.55 -1.53 -4.61
C LEU A 48 -7.16 -1.56 -5.25
N VAL A 49 -6.38 -2.61 -4.98
CA VAL A 49 -5.01 -2.74 -5.46
C VAL A 49 -5.00 -2.82 -7.00
N PRO A 50 -4.47 -1.81 -7.70
CA PRO A 50 -4.41 -1.83 -9.14
C PRO A 50 -3.34 -2.82 -9.61
N ALA A 51 -3.56 -3.45 -10.76
CA ALA A 51 -2.58 -4.36 -11.36
C ALA A 51 -1.27 -3.64 -11.77
N SER A 52 -1.27 -2.32 -11.88
CA SER A 52 -0.08 -1.53 -12.18
C SER A 52 -0.18 -0.13 -11.57
N LEU A 53 0.81 0.23 -10.76
CA LEU A 53 0.99 1.59 -10.27
C LEU A 53 1.94 2.36 -11.21
N PRO A 54 1.60 3.60 -11.58
CA PRO A 54 2.44 4.39 -12.46
C PRO A 54 3.76 4.75 -11.76
N VAL A 55 4.86 4.70 -12.52
CA VAL A 55 6.19 5.05 -12.02
C VAL A 55 6.47 6.53 -12.22
N ALA A 56 7.00 7.19 -11.19
CA ALA A 56 7.43 8.58 -11.24
C ALA A 56 8.92 8.73 -10.94
N TRP A 57 9.49 9.85 -11.38
CA TRP A 57 10.87 10.28 -11.09
C TRP A 57 11.11 10.61 -9.61
N ARG A 58 10.06 10.71 -8.80
CA ARG A 58 10.12 10.86 -7.35
C ARG A 58 8.96 10.07 -6.78
N GLY A 59 9.29 8.87 -6.31
CA GLY A 59 8.29 7.89 -5.93
C GLY A 59 8.75 7.02 -4.78
N TYR A 60 7.83 6.23 -4.25
CA TYR A 60 8.13 5.25 -3.23
C TYR A 60 8.87 4.04 -3.81
N ARG A 61 9.72 3.42 -2.98
CA ARG A 61 10.43 2.20 -3.32
C ARG A 61 9.42 1.12 -3.73
N PRO A 62 9.49 0.61 -4.98
CA PRO A 62 8.53 -0.37 -5.44
C PRO A 62 8.56 -1.64 -4.59
N ASP A 63 9.74 -2.10 -4.17
CA ASP A 63 9.91 -3.23 -3.24
C ASP A 63 9.12 -3.09 -1.94
N GLU A 64 9.17 -1.91 -1.29
CA GLU A 64 8.50 -1.70 0.00
C GLU A 64 6.98 -1.61 -0.18
N VAL A 65 6.54 -0.95 -1.26
CA VAL A 65 5.12 -0.87 -1.61
C VAL A 65 4.58 -2.26 -1.97
N ASP A 66 5.30 -3.04 -2.79
CA ASP A 66 4.90 -4.37 -3.24
C ASP A 66 4.82 -5.37 -2.06
N ALA A 67 5.76 -5.27 -1.11
CA ALA A 67 5.71 -6.05 0.13
C ALA A 67 4.47 -5.72 0.98
N LEU A 68 4.08 -4.43 1.05
CA LEU A 68 2.87 -4.02 1.75
C LEU A 68 1.61 -4.52 1.02
N LEU A 69 1.55 -4.36 -0.30
CA LEU A 69 0.44 -4.84 -1.13
C LEU A 69 0.27 -6.36 -1.01
N SER A 70 1.38 -7.11 -1.01
CA SER A 70 1.36 -8.56 -0.78
C SER A 70 0.74 -8.92 0.57
N ARG A 71 0.97 -8.11 1.63
CA ARG A 71 0.32 -8.29 2.93
C ARG A 71 -1.15 -7.90 2.96
N LEU A 72 -1.57 -6.97 2.12
CA LEU A 72 -2.99 -6.61 1.97
C LEU A 72 -3.78 -7.68 1.21
N LEU A 73 -3.11 -8.44 0.34
CA LEU A 73 -3.69 -9.48 -0.50
C LEU A 73 -3.74 -10.87 0.17
N GLU A 74 -2.98 -11.09 1.24
CA GLU A 74 -2.93 -12.36 2.01
C GLU A 74 -4.08 -12.50 3.03
#